data_AF-A0AB39R5D0-F1
#
_entry.id   AF-A0AB39R5D0-F1
#
_cell.length_a   1.000
_cell.length_b   1.000
_cell.length_c   1.000
_cell.angle_alpha   90.00
_cell.angle_beta   90.00
_cell.angle_gamma   90.00
#
_symmetry.space_group_name_H-M   'P 1'
#
loop_
_entity.id
_entity.type
_entity.pdbx_description
1 polymer ?
#
loop_
_entity_poly.entity_id
_entity_poly.type
_entity_poly.pdbx_seq_one_letter_code
_entity_poly.pdbx_strand_id
1 'polypeptide(L)'
;MLNSDGLALWREAGCGEWKATAAEIGHDLEMLEVPYTMVTACRFPLANSRSGQLRRGEEVRIARKDLTHLVRWMPSLKESTDNIPDDCPGWGFTIFQPKAEGIAATGFALAADWPVWTEKQARAAHLLCAVCDYDLRQRNDEDRLPYYIPLPEKPNRLRLVCGRCCNHGRDEMQRLASLAGNSA
;
A
#
# COMPACT_ATOMS: atom_id res chain seq x y z
N MET A 1 -9.42 8.58 -6.71
CA MET A 1 -10.29 8.17 -5.59
C MET A 1 -10.13 9.06 -4.39
N LEU A 2 -11.26 9.32 -3.73
CA LEU A 2 -11.31 9.88 -2.40
C LEU A 2 -11.51 8.74 -1.38
N ASN A 3 -10.74 8.73 -0.29
CA ASN A 3 -10.87 7.76 0.82
C ASN A 3 -10.40 8.38 2.16
N SER A 4 -10.26 7.56 3.21
CA SER A 4 -9.85 8.03 4.54
C SER A 4 -8.47 8.69 4.61
N ASP A 5 -7.54 8.33 3.72
CA ASP A 5 -6.21 8.92 3.67
C ASP A 5 -6.18 10.22 2.82
N GLY A 6 -7.15 10.41 1.92
CA GLY A 6 -7.33 11.63 1.15
C GLY A 6 -7.77 11.40 -0.31
N LEU A 7 -7.35 12.27 -1.22
CA LEU A 7 -7.59 12.16 -2.65
C LEU A 7 -6.34 11.64 -3.35
N ALA A 8 -6.49 10.64 -4.23
CA ALA A 8 -5.44 10.26 -5.15
C ALA A 8 -5.88 10.14 -6.60
N LEU A 9 -4.96 10.49 -7.49
CA LEU A 9 -5.14 10.56 -8.94
C LEU A 9 -4.08 9.68 -9.59
N TRP A 10 -4.52 8.54 -10.13
CA TRP A 10 -3.62 7.60 -10.80
C TRP A 10 -3.31 8.02 -12.24
N ARG A 11 -2.06 7.84 -12.64
CA ARG A 11 -1.59 7.96 -14.02
C ARG A 11 -0.79 6.72 -14.42
N GLU A 12 -1.22 6.10 -15.51
CA GLU A 12 -0.49 4.96 -16.07
C GLU A 12 0.77 5.46 -16.76
N ALA A 13 1.89 4.76 -16.55
CA ALA A 13 3.11 5.08 -17.26
C ALA A 13 2.91 4.91 -18.77
N GLY A 14 3.28 5.91 -19.56
CA GLY A 14 3.16 5.87 -21.01
C GLY A 14 1.72 5.98 -21.55
N CYS A 15 0.81 6.63 -20.83
CA CYS A 15 -0.60 6.79 -21.22
C CYS A 15 -0.84 7.68 -22.47
N GLY A 16 0.20 8.02 -23.22
CA GLY A 16 0.17 8.86 -24.42
C GLY A 16 0.04 10.35 -24.11
N GLU A 17 0.22 11.17 -25.14
CA GLU A 17 0.26 12.64 -25.07
C GLU A 17 -1.07 13.29 -24.64
N TRP A 18 -2.16 12.54 -24.64
CA TRP A 18 -3.52 13.06 -24.42
C TRP A 18 -3.98 13.05 -22.95
N LYS A 19 -3.11 12.64 -22.01
CA LYS A 19 -3.43 12.63 -20.57
C LYS A 19 -2.30 13.28 -19.81
N ALA A 20 -2.66 14.24 -18.94
CA ALA A 20 -1.72 14.86 -18.03
C ALA A 20 -1.01 13.80 -17.17
N THR A 21 0.31 13.82 -17.21
CA THR A 21 1.23 13.03 -16.38
C THR A 21 1.07 13.38 -14.90
N ALA A 22 1.64 12.55 -14.01
CA ALA A 22 1.64 12.89 -12.58
C ALA A 22 2.43 14.17 -12.31
N ALA A 23 3.49 14.44 -13.07
CA ALA A 23 4.29 15.65 -12.97
C ALA A 23 3.50 16.91 -13.40
N GLU A 24 2.76 16.86 -14.51
CA GLU A 24 1.94 17.99 -14.96
C GLU A 24 0.84 18.33 -13.94
N ILE A 25 0.18 17.32 -13.38
CA ILE A 25 -0.82 17.54 -12.31
C ILE A 25 -0.16 18.06 -11.06
N GLY A 26 1.02 17.54 -10.71
CA GLY A 26 1.80 18.05 -9.59
C GLY A 26 2.07 19.55 -9.76
N HIS A 27 2.52 19.96 -10.94
CA HIS A 27 2.76 21.37 -11.25
C HIS A 27 1.50 22.24 -11.12
N ASP A 28 0.35 21.76 -11.62
CA ASP A 28 -0.93 22.45 -11.43
C ASP A 28 -1.28 22.61 -9.94
N LEU A 29 -1.04 21.59 -9.12
CA LEU A 29 -1.27 21.64 -7.68
C LEU A 29 -0.28 22.57 -6.96
N GLU A 30 0.98 22.65 -7.41
CA GLU A 30 1.96 23.63 -6.91
C GLU A 30 1.46 25.06 -7.15
N MET A 31 0.98 25.36 -8.37
CA MET A 31 0.43 26.69 -8.70
C MET A 31 -0.81 27.04 -7.86
N LEU A 32 -1.59 26.05 -7.47
CA LEU A 32 -2.78 26.21 -6.62
C LEU A 32 -2.46 26.18 -5.12
N GLU A 33 -1.18 26.03 -4.74
CA GLU A 33 -0.72 25.90 -3.35
C GLU A 33 -1.40 24.75 -2.60
N VAL A 34 -1.64 23.63 -3.29
CA VAL A 34 -2.23 22.41 -2.73
C VAL A 34 -1.12 21.41 -2.41
N PRO A 35 -0.86 21.08 -1.13
CA PRO A 35 0.14 20.07 -0.78
C PRO A 35 -0.18 18.71 -1.38
N TYR A 36 0.82 18.08 -2.00
CA TYR A 36 0.67 16.74 -2.57
C TYR A 36 1.95 15.92 -2.43
N THR A 37 1.82 14.62 -2.67
CA THR A 37 2.94 13.68 -2.81
C THR A 37 2.76 12.88 -4.09
N MET A 38 3.86 12.54 -4.74
CA MET A 38 3.85 11.58 -5.84
C MET A 38 4.40 10.25 -5.34
N VAL A 39 3.71 9.17 -5.65
CA VAL A 39 4.19 7.82 -5.33
C VAL A 39 4.11 6.92 -6.55
N THR A 40 5.01 5.95 -6.64
CA THR A 40 4.81 4.80 -7.50
C THR A 40 3.84 3.85 -6.80
N ALA A 41 2.70 3.59 -7.44
CA ALA A 41 1.70 2.66 -6.91
C ALA A 41 1.51 1.48 -7.88
N CYS A 42 0.92 0.40 -7.37
CA CYS A 42 0.64 -0.82 -8.15
C CYS A 42 -0.87 -1.05 -8.28
N ARG A 43 -1.33 -1.43 -9.48
CA ARG A 43 -2.71 -1.81 -9.82
C ARG A 43 -2.76 -3.25 -10.31
N PHE A 44 -3.92 -3.89 -10.22
CA PHE A 44 -4.10 -5.22 -10.82
C PHE A 44 -3.95 -5.19 -12.34
N PRO A 45 -3.59 -6.33 -12.95
CA PRO A 45 -3.71 -6.51 -14.38
C PRO A 45 -5.16 -6.22 -14.80
N LEU A 46 -5.33 -5.64 -15.99
CA LEU A 46 -6.65 -5.56 -16.62
C LEU A 46 -7.20 -6.98 -16.84
N ALA A 47 -8.52 -7.16 -16.81
CA ALA A 47 -9.17 -8.47 -16.95
C ALA A 47 -8.71 -9.26 -18.19
N ASN A 48 -8.27 -8.56 -19.24
CA ASN A 48 -7.79 -9.14 -20.51
C ASN A 48 -6.25 -9.15 -20.64
N SER A 49 -5.52 -8.82 -19.57
CA SER A 49 -4.06 -8.84 -19.56
C SER A 49 -3.55 -10.28 -19.47
N ARG A 50 -2.89 -10.75 -20.54
CA ARG A 50 -2.25 -12.08 -20.57
C ARG A 50 -1.06 -12.20 -19.62
N SER A 51 -0.48 -11.10 -19.14
CA SER A 51 0.74 -11.13 -18.34
C SER A 51 0.49 -11.50 -16.88
N GLY A 52 -0.71 -11.27 -16.36
CA GLY A 52 -1.00 -11.40 -14.93
C GLY A 52 -0.15 -10.48 -14.03
N GLN A 53 0.67 -9.59 -14.61
CA GLN A 53 1.58 -8.71 -13.87
C GLN A 53 0.87 -7.45 -13.38
N LEU A 54 1.22 -7.04 -12.17
CA LEU A 54 0.79 -5.77 -11.61
C LEU A 54 1.22 -4.61 -12.52
N ARG A 55 0.29 -3.69 -12.76
CA ARG A 55 0.55 -2.46 -13.50
C ARG A 55 1.16 -1.45 -12.55
N ARG A 56 2.36 -0.96 -12.87
CA ARG A 56 3.02 0.11 -12.16
C ARG A 56 2.67 1.45 -12.82
N GLY A 57 2.44 2.46 -12.01
CA GLY A 57 2.15 3.82 -12.46
C GLY A 57 2.37 4.80 -11.33
N GLU A 58 2.18 6.06 -11.66
CA GLU A 58 2.36 7.17 -10.73
C GLU A 58 1.01 7.59 -10.16
N GLU A 59 0.99 7.97 -8.89
CA GLU A 59 -0.20 8.46 -8.23
C GLU A 59 0.10 9.76 -7.50
N VAL A 60 -0.65 10.80 -7.85
CA VAL A 60 -0.62 12.09 -7.15
C VAL A 60 -1.60 12.00 -5.98
N ARG A 61 -1.14 12.32 -4.78
CA ARG A 61 -1.85 12.12 -3.52
C ARG A 61 -1.94 13.42 -2.72
N ILE A 62 -3.14 13.80 -2.35
CA ILE A 62 -3.44 14.92 -1.44
C ILE A 62 -3.99 14.31 -0.16
N ALA A 63 -3.31 14.53 0.97
CA ALA A 63 -3.72 13.94 2.23
C ALA A 63 -5.05 14.53 2.72
N ARG A 64 -5.81 13.78 3.52
CA ARG A 64 -7.13 14.22 4.04
C ARG A 64 -7.08 15.60 4.70
N LYS A 65 -6.04 15.85 5.51
CA LYS A 65 -5.81 17.15 6.17
C LYS A 65 -5.62 18.32 5.20
N ASP A 66 -5.14 18.05 3.99
CA ASP A 66 -4.78 19.04 2.98
C ASP A 66 -5.91 19.24 1.95
N LEU A 67 -6.98 18.44 2.00
CA LEU A 67 -8.13 18.55 1.08
C LEU A 67 -8.83 19.91 1.12
N THR A 68 -8.75 20.61 2.25
CA THR A 68 -9.31 21.97 2.39
C THR A 68 -8.66 22.96 1.42
N HIS A 69 -7.36 22.79 1.12
CA HIS A 69 -6.66 23.59 0.12
C HIS A 69 -7.25 23.37 -1.27
N LEU A 70 -7.58 22.11 -1.60
CA LEU A 70 -8.21 21.78 -2.88
C LEU A 70 -9.65 22.29 -2.96
N VAL A 71 -10.44 22.15 -1.89
CA VAL A 71 -11.85 22.61 -1.84
C VAL A 71 -11.96 24.13 -2.06
N ARG A 72 -10.95 24.92 -1.69
CA ARG A 72 -10.88 26.36 -2.00
C ARG A 72 -11.01 26.64 -3.50
N TRP A 73 -10.40 25.80 -4.33
CA TRP A 73 -10.40 25.93 -5.79
C TRP A 73 -11.51 25.11 -6.46
N MET A 74 -11.96 24.04 -5.80
CA MET A 74 -13.02 23.16 -6.28
C MET A 74 -14.12 22.96 -5.23
N PRO A 75 -15.01 23.96 -5.01
CA PRO A 75 -16.01 23.91 -3.94
C PRO A 75 -16.98 22.74 -4.04
N SER A 76 -17.23 22.22 -5.25
CA SER A 76 -18.07 21.05 -5.49
C SER A 76 -17.55 19.77 -4.80
N LEU A 77 -16.27 19.71 -4.44
CA LEU A 77 -15.70 18.58 -3.70
C LEU A 77 -16.06 18.59 -2.22
N LYS A 78 -16.51 19.72 -1.67
CA LYS A 78 -16.75 19.89 -0.22
C LYS A 78 -17.66 18.82 0.36
N GLU A 79 -18.79 18.55 -0.29
CA GLU A 79 -19.73 17.53 0.18
C GLU A 79 -19.10 16.13 0.14
N SER A 80 -18.27 15.83 -0.85
CA SER A 80 -17.61 14.53 -0.94
C SER A 80 -16.52 14.37 0.12
N THR A 81 -15.78 15.44 0.44
CA THR A 81 -14.72 15.42 1.46
C THR A 81 -15.28 15.38 2.88
N ASP A 82 -16.38 16.07 3.14
CA ASP A 82 -17.01 16.15 4.46
C ASP A 82 -17.71 14.82 4.82
N ASN A 83 -18.09 14.02 3.82
CA ASN A 83 -18.81 12.74 4.00
C ASN A 83 -17.92 11.49 3.86
N ILE A 84 -16.58 11.60 3.95
CA ILE A 84 -15.70 10.42 3.93
C ILE A 84 -15.90 9.62 5.22
N PRO A 85 -16.33 8.34 5.14
CA PRO A 85 -16.48 7.50 6.33
C PRO A 85 -15.12 7.28 7.01
N ASP A 86 -15.10 7.29 8.34
CA ASP A 86 -13.86 7.09 9.12
C ASP A 86 -13.30 5.67 8.99
N ASP A 87 -14.15 4.70 8.62
CA ASP A 87 -13.79 3.30 8.35
C ASP A 87 -13.41 3.04 6.88
N CYS A 88 -13.41 4.07 6.03
CA CYS A 88 -12.99 3.93 4.64
C CYS A 88 -11.53 3.43 4.59
N PRO A 89 -11.17 2.46 3.73
CA PRO A 89 -9.80 1.96 3.67
C PRO A 89 -8.84 3.02 3.09
N GLY A 90 -7.74 3.28 3.80
CA GLY A 90 -6.65 4.14 3.35
C GLY A 90 -5.74 3.46 2.30
N TRP A 91 -4.73 4.18 1.82
CA TRP A 91 -3.70 3.70 0.89
C TRP A 91 -2.58 2.89 1.55
N GLY A 92 -2.40 3.04 2.87
CA GLY A 92 -1.33 2.39 3.61
C GLY A 92 -1.54 0.89 3.83
N PHE A 93 -0.57 0.07 3.46
CA PHE A 93 -0.41 -1.30 3.91
C PHE A 93 0.92 -1.41 4.65
N THR A 94 0.88 -1.46 5.98
CA THR A 94 2.10 -1.60 6.79
C THR A 94 2.55 -3.05 6.79
N ILE A 95 3.84 -3.29 6.59
CA ILE A 95 4.46 -4.60 6.65
C ILE A 95 5.50 -4.60 7.76
N PHE A 96 5.54 -5.65 8.57
CA PHE A 96 6.50 -5.82 9.65
C PHE A 96 7.62 -6.76 9.19
N GLN A 97 8.86 -6.30 9.22
CA GLN A 97 10.03 -7.09 8.88
C GLN A 97 10.84 -7.39 10.14
N PRO A 98 10.92 -8.67 10.57
CA PRO A 98 11.85 -9.08 11.60
C PRO A 98 13.31 -8.79 11.21
N LYS A 99 14.08 -8.28 12.16
CA LYS A 99 15.53 -8.04 12.13
C LYS A 99 16.16 -8.70 13.36
N ALA A 100 17.49 -8.75 13.43
CA ALA A 100 18.17 -9.33 14.59
C ALA A 100 17.91 -8.51 15.87
N GLU A 101 17.82 -7.19 15.70
CA GLU A 101 17.69 -6.17 16.74
C GLU A 101 16.24 -5.80 17.07
N GLY A 102 15.26 -6.25 16.29
CA GLY A 102 13.86 -5.91 16.50
C GLY A 102 13.00 -6.03 15.24
N ILE A 103 11.85 -5.34 15.22
CA ILE A 103 10.92 -5.35 14.10
C ILE A 103 10.95 -3.98 13.41
N ALA A 104 11.26 -3.97 12.10
CA ALA A 104 11.12 -2.78 11.27
C ALA A 104 9.72 -2.72 10.66
N ALA A 105 9.06 -1.56 10.69
CA ALA A 105 7.80 -1.34 10.00
C ALA A 105 8.05 -0.59 8.69
N THR A 106 7.60 -1.16 7.58
CA THR A 106 7.72 -0.55 6.26
C THR A 106 6.33 -0.37 5.66
N GLY A 107 5.98 0.86 5.31
CA GLY A 107 4.74 1.15 4.59
C GLY A 107 4.85 0.78 3.11
N PHE A 108 3.82 0.12 2.59
CA PHE A 108 3.58 -0.05 1.17
C PHE A 108 2.37 0.78 0.74
N ALA A 109 2.53 1.56 -0.33
CA ALA A 109 1.45 2.36 -0.89
C ALA A 109 0.64 1.52 -1.90
N LEU A 110 -0.55 1.09 -1.49
CA LEU A 110 -1.55 0.54 -2.43
C LEU A 110 -2.18 1.70 -3.22
N ALA A 111 -2.50 1.49 -4.49
CA ALA A 111 -3.18 2.51 -5.30
C ALA A 111 -4.55 2.87 -4.70
N ALA A 112 -4.88 4.15 -4.68
CA ALA A 112 -6.04 4.69 -4.02
C ALA A 112 -7.36 4.30 -4.67
N ASP A 113 -7.38 4.20 -5.99
CA ASP A 113 -8.57 4.08 -6.86
C ASP A 113 -9.19 2.68 -6.93
N TRP A 114 -8.77 1.80 -6.03
CA TRP A 114 -9.04 0.40 -6.24
C TRP A 114 -10.31 -0.04 -5.49
N PRO A 115 -11.25 -0.73 -6.17
CA PRO A 115 -12.44 -1.25 -5.50
C PRO A 115 -12.01 -2.11 -4.32
N VAL A 116 -12.82 -2.15 -3.25
CA VAL A 116 -12.68 -3.06 -2.11
C VAL A 116 -12.15 -4.41 -2.61
N TRP A 117 -10.85 -4.70 -2.44
CA TRP A 117 -10.30 -5.80 -3.25
C TRP A 117 -10.99 -7.09 -2.82
N THR A 118 -11.44 -7.85 -3.80
CA THR A 118 -11.90 -9.23 -3.58
C THR A 118 -10.75 -10.07 -3.02
N GLU A 119 -11.06 -11.15 -2.30
CA GLU A 119 -10.06 -12.10 -1.83
C GLU A 119 -9.20 -12.63 -3.00
N LYS A 120 -9.81 -12.87 -4.16
CA LYS A 120 -9.12 -13.29 -5.40
C LYS A 120 -8.04 -12.30 -5.83
N GLN A 121 -8.33 -11.00 -5.73
CA GLN A 121 -7.35 -9.96 -6.01
C GLN A 121 -6.26 -9.98 -4.94
N ALA A 122 -6.61 -9.90 -3.65
CA ALA A 122 -5.63 -9.95 -2.55
C ALA A 122 -4.65 -11.13 -2.69
N ARG A 123 -5.15 -12.31 -3.07
CA ARG A 123 -4.34 -13.50 -3.37
C ARG A 123 -3.34 -13.26 -4.49
N ALA A 124 -3.78 -12.70 -5.62
CA ALA A 124 -2.95 -12.45 -6.79
C ALA A 124 -1.87 -11.36 -6.56
N ALA A 125 -2.04 -10.48 -5.58
CA ALA A 125 -1.02 -9.53 -5.15
C ALA A 125 -0.27 -9.97 -3.88
N HIS A 126 -0.43 -11.23 -3.46
CA HIS A 126 0.24 -11.80 -2.29
C HIS A 126 -0.03 -11.08 -0.96
N LEU A 127 -1.22 -10.48 -0.79
CA LEU A 127 -1.64 -9.81 0.46
C LEU A 127 -2.39 -10.73 1.42
N LEU A 128 -2.54 -12.01 1.09
CA LEU A 128 -3.05 -13.03 2.01
C LEU A 128 -1.89 -13.67 2.78
N CYS A 129 -2.16 -14.14 3.99
CA CYS A 129 -1.22 -14.95 4.75
C CYS A 129 -0.89 -16.22 3.95
N ALA A 130 0.39 -16.42 3.64
CA ALA A 130 0.86 -17.57 2.87
C ALA A 130 0.69 -18.93 3.57
N VAL A 131 0.18 -18.96 4.81
CA VAL A 131 -0.05 -20.18 5.60
C VAL A 131 -1.54 -20.46 5.78
N CYS A 132 -2.34 -19.47 6.15
CA CYS A 132 -3.77 -19.66 6.47
C CYS A 132 -4.74 -18.87 5.58
N ASP A 133 -4.25 -18.23 4.50
CA ASP A 133 -5.03 -17.44 3.55
C ASP A 133 -5.80 -16.25 4.13
N TYR A 134 -5.59 -15.93 5.40
CA TYR A 134 -6.20 -14.76 6.05
C TYR A 134 -5.81 -13.46 5.33
N ASP A 135 -6.78 -12.57 5.13
CA ASP A 135 -6.59 -11.28 4.49
C ASP A 135 -5.90 -10.27 5.42
N LEU A 136 -4.61 -10.03 5.17
CA LEU A 136 -3.74 -9.22 6.04
C LEU A 136 -4.04 -7.72 5.98
N ARG A 137 -4.96 -7.29 5.11
CA ARG A 137 -5.36 -5.88 5.00
C ARG A 137 -6.30 -5.45 6.11
N GLN A 138 -6.87 -6.40 6.86
CA GLN A 138 -7.75 -6.11 7.99
C GLN A 138 -6.94 -5.41 9.09
N ARG A 139 -7.12 -4.08 9.20
CA ARG A 139 -6.33 -3.22 10.11
C ARG A 139 -6.66 -3.42 11.59
N ASN A 140 -7.77 -4.06 11.92
CA ASN A 140 -8.30 -4.17 13.28
C ASN A 140 -7.92 -5.49 13.99
N ASP A 141 -7.10 -6.34 13.36
CA ASP A 141 -6.65 -7.61 13.96
C ASP A 141 -5.15 -7.55 14.30
N GLU A 142 -4.87 -7.08 15.52
CA GLU A 142 -3.50 -6.92 16.05
C GLU A 142 -2.75 -8.26 16.20
N ASP A 143 -3.46 -9.39 16.28
CA ASP A 143 -2.83 -10.70 16.34
C ASP A 143 -2.37 -11.18 14.95
N ARG A 144 -2.93 -10.61 13.88
CA ARG A 144 -2.73 -11.04 12.50
C ARG A 144 -2.02 -10.01 11.64
N LEU A 145 -1.22 -9.15 12.26
CA LEU A 145 -0.36 -8.21 11.55
C LEU A 145 0.49 -8.91 10.45
N PRO A 146 0.73 -8.26 9.30
CA PRO A 146 1.50 -8.82 8.18
C PRO A 146 3.00 -8.81 8.43
N TYR A 147 3.60 -9.98 8.61
CA TYR A 147 5.05 -10.14 8.71
C TYR A 147 5.68 -10.60 7.40
N TYR A 148 6.78 -9.97 7.01
CA TYR A 148 7.57 -10.32 5.84
C TYR A 148 8.73 -11.22 6.23
N ILE A 149 8.53 -12.52 6.06
CA ILE A 149 9.40 -13.57 6.59
C ILE A 149 9.92 -14.43 5.43
N PRO A 150 11.16 -14.93 5.50
CA PRO A 150 11.65 -15.87 4.51
C PRO A 150 10.81 -17.14 4.36
N LEU A 151 10.89 -17.75 3.18
CA LEU A 151 10.47 -19.13 2.98
C LEU A 151 11.43 -20.06 3.73
N PRO A 152 10.93 -21.05 4.49
CA PRO A 152 11.79 -22.01 5.19
C PRO A 152 12.77 -22.73 4.25
N GLU A 153 12.32 -23.08 3.05
CA GLU A 153 13.11 -23.82 2.06
C GLU A 153 14.01 -22.90 1.22
N LYS A 154 13.71 -21.59 1.18
CA LYS A 154 14.41 -20.60 0.34
C LYS A 154 14.54 -19.27 1.09
N PRO A 155 15.56 -19.12 1.96
CA PRO A 155 15.71 -17.92 2.79
C PRO A 155 15.82 -16.59 2.02
N ASN A 156 16.20 -16.64 0.74
CA ASN A 156 16.30 -15.47 -0.12
C ASN A 156 14.95 -15.03 -0.75
N ARG A 157 13.88 -15.79 -0.53
CA ARG A 157 12.53 -15.46 -1.01
C ARG A 157 11.63 -15.17 0.18
N LEU A 158 11.11 -13.95 0.20
CA LEU A 158 10.24 -13.46 1.27
C LEU A 158 8.77 -13.72 0.92
N ARG A 159 7.95 -13.87 1.96
CA ARG A 159 6.50 -14.06 1.87
C ARG A 159 5.81 -13.30 3.02
N LEU A 160 4.54 -12.97 2.82
CA LEU A 160 3.70 -12.39 3.86
C LEU A 160 3.02 -13.48 4.70
N VAL A 161 3.13 -13.40 6.02
CA VAL A 161 2.55 -14.35 6.99
C VAL A 161 1.94 -13.55 8.14
N CYS A 162 0.76 -13.94 8.64
CA CYS A 162 0.15 -13.26 9.77
C CYS A 162 0.91 -13.56 11.08
N GLY A 163 0.85 -12.63 12.05
CA GLY A 163 1.48 -12.77 13.36
C GLY A 163 1.24 -14.12 14.04
N ARG A 164 0.00 -14.60 14.08
CA ARG A 164 -0.33 -15.93 14.62
C ARG A 164 0.42 -17.09 13.95
N CYS A 165 0.57 -17.05 12.62
CA CYS A 165 1.22 -18.14 11.88
C CYS A 165 2.75 -18.10 11.95
N CYS A 166 3.35 -17.01 12.42
CA CYS A 166 4.80 -16.84 12.49
C CYS A 166 5.30 -16.43 13.88
N ASN A 167 4.50 -16.65 14.93
CA ASN A 167 4.83 -16.25 16.30
C ASN A 167 5.26 -14.77 16.41
N HIS A 168 4.52 -13.88 15.73
CA HIS A 168 4.80 -12.44 15.66
C HIS A 168 6.22 -12.12 15.18
N GLY A 169 6.78 -12.98 14.31
CA GLY A 169 8.13 -12.86 13.78
C GLY A 169 9.25 -13.19 14.78
N ARG A 170 8.93 -13.62 16.01
CA ARG A 170 9.93 -13.90 17.06
C ARG A 170 10.90 -14.99 16.67
N ASP A 171 10.39 -16.06 16.05
CA ASP A 171 11.21 -17.18 15.61
C ASP A 171 12.27 -16.72 14.59
N GLU A 172 11.87 -15.83 13.68
CA GLU A 172 12.77 -15.25 12.69
C GLU A 172 13.79 -14.29 13.32
N MET A 173 13.38 -13.46 14.28
CA MET A 173 14.31 -12.61 15.04
C MET A 173 15.37 -13.46 15.76
N GLN A 174 14.96 -14.54 16.44
CA GLN A 174 15.86 -15.43 17.14
C GLN A 174 16.86 -16.10 16.19
N ARG A 175 16.39 -16.54 15.00
CA ARG A 175 17.24 -17.08 13.94
C ARG A 175 18.28 -16.06 13.48
N LEU A 176 17.85 -14.82 13.22
CA LEU A 176 18.74 -13.74 12.78
C LEU A 176 19.76 -13.34 13.85
N ALA A 177 19.35 -13.24 15.11
CA ALA A 177 20.24 -12.98 16.23
C ALA A 177 21.31 -14.07 16.40
N SER A 178 20.91 -15.34 16.23
CA SER A 178 21.85 -16.48 16.31
C SER A 178 22.89 -16.44 15.18
N LEU A 179 22.50 -16.03 13.97
CA LEU A 179 23.42 -15.88 12.84
C LEU A 179 24.38 -14.69 13.02
N ALA A 180 23.89 -13.58 13.58
CA ALA A 180 24.72 -12.42 13.88
C ALA A 180 25.76 -12.73 14.98
N GLY A 181 25.38 -13.51 15.99
CA GLY A 181 26.28 -13.93 17.07
C GLY A 181 27.33 -14.98 16.66
N ASN A 182 27.05 -15.77 15.62
CA ASN A 182 27.99 -16.76 15.07
C ASN A 182 28.93 -16.19 13.99
N SER A 183 28.84 -14.88 13.72
CA SER A 183 29.67 -14.18 12.73
C SER A 183 30.82 -13.39 13.39
N ALA A 184 31.15 -13.67 14.65
CA ALA A 184 32.24 -13.08 15.43
C ALA A 184 33.40 -14.08 15.60
#